data_AF-A0A3B9P507-F1
#
_entry.id   AF-A0A3B9P507-F1
#
_cell.length_a   1.000
_cell.length_b   1.000
_cell.length_c   1.000
_cell.angle_alpha   90.00
_cell.angle_beta   90.00
_cell.angle_gamma   90.00
#
_symmetry.space_group_name_H-M   'P 1'
#
loop_
_entity.id
_entity.type
_entity.pdbx_description
1 polymer ?
#
loop_
_entity_poly.entity_id
_entity_poly.type
_entity_poly.pdbx_seq_one_letter_code
_entity_poly.pdbx_strand_id
1 'polypeptide(L)'
;MFNKYTEVHPWKIIQCHWDAKNHPKSESLFSIGNGRMGQRANFEETYTGESLQGSYIAGVYYPDKTRVGWWKNGYPEYFAKVLNSCNWIGIQVKVDGEELDLNTSPEIASFYRELDMQSGLLKRS
;
A
#
# COMPACT_ATOMS: atom_id res chain seq x y z
N MET A 1 7.59 4.58 24.14
CA MET A 1 6.35 5.33 23.85
C MET A 1 5.98 5.03 22.41
N PHE A 2 4.79 4.46 22.13
CA PHE A 2 4.40 4.17 20.74
C PHE A 2 4.28 5.48 19.97
N ASN A 3 5.09 5.65 18.93
CA ASN A 3 5.09 6.85 18.12
C ASN A 3 3.80 6.89 17.30
N LYS A 4 2.81 7.67 17.77
CA LYS A 4 1.46 7.67 17.22
C LYS A 4 1.38 8.76 16.14
N TYR A 5 1.53 8.35 14.87
CA TYR A 5 1.42 9.25 13.71
C TYR A 5 0.01 9.32 13.13
N THR A 6 -0.92 8.55 13.71
CA THR A 6 -2.34 8.54 13.37
C THR A 6 -3.19 9.07 14.51
N GLU A 7 -4.32 9.68 14.16
CA GLU A 7 -5.29 10.20 15.12
C GLU A 7 -6.33 9.15 15.48
N VAL A 8 -6.92 9.30 16.66
CA VAL A 8 -7.99 8.40 17.14
C VAL A 8 -9.32 8.97 16.70
N HIS A 9 -10.07 8.17 15.95
CA HIS A 9 -11.45 8.46 15.58
C HIS A 9 -12.26 7.16 15.64
N PRO A 10 -13.53 7.18 16.10
CA PRO A 10 -14.33 5.96 16.30
C PRO A 10 -14.53 5.13 15.04
N TRP A 11 -14.62 5.79 13.87
CA TRP A 11 -14.89 5.16 12.58
C TRP A 11 -13.82 5.41 11.52
N LYS A 12 -12.73 6.10 11.87
CA LYS A 12 -11.73 6.52 10.89
C LYS A 12 -10.32 6.27 11.37
N ILE A 13 -9.45 5.93 10.44
CA ILE A 13 -8.01 6.04 10.62
C ILE A 13 -7.59 7.32 9.91
N ILE A 14 -6.90 8.22 10.61
CA ILE A 14 -6.55 9.55 10.08
C ILE A 14 -5.06 9.78 10.24
N GLN A 15 -4.42 10.33 9.21
CA GLN A 15 -3.03 10.78 9.19
C GLN A 15 -2.98 12.22 8.65
N CYS A 16 -2.55 13.18 9.48
CA CYS A 16 -2.55 14.62 9.14
C CYS A 16 -1.16 15.17 8.77
N HIS A 17 -0.13 14.32 8.75
CA HIS A 17 1.23 14.74 8.41
C HIS A 17 1.91 13.69 7.55
N TRP A 18 2.67 14.18 6.57
CA TRP A 18 3.51 13.32 5.75
C TRP A 18 4.84 13.03 6.46
N ASP A 19 5.23 11.75 6.44
CA ASP A 19 6.58 11.29 6.80
C ASP A 19 6.84 10.02 5.97
N ALA A 20 7.82 10.09 5.07
CA ALA A 20 8.19 8.99 4.19
C ALA A 20 8.52 7.70 4.97
N LYS A 21 9.05 7.81 6.21
CA LYS A 21 9.37 6.64 7.07
C LYS A 21 8.11 5.89 7.53
N ASN A 22 6.95 6.55 7.48
CA ASN A 22 5.67 5.93 7.82
C ASN A 22 4.95 5.39 6.58
N HIS A 23 5.40 5.68 5.36
CA HIS A 23 4.71 5.31 4.13
C HIS A 23 4.48 3.79 4.02
N PRO A 24 5.48 2.90 4.16
CA PRO A 24 5.24 1.44 4.06
C PRO A 24 4.24 0.90 5.08
N LYS A 25 4.20 1.50 6.28
CA LYS A 25 3.23 1.17 7.33
C LYS A 25 1.83 1.70 6.98
N SER A 26 1.75 2.91 6.44
CA SER A 26 0.51 3.56 6.04
C SER A 26 -0.14 2.87 4.85
N GLU A 27 0.64 2.43 3.86
CA GLU A 27 0.16 1.59 2.77
C GLU A 27 -0.57 0.34 3.28
N SER A 28 -0.03 -0.32 4.31
CA SER A 28 -0.69 -1.46 4.95
C SER A 28 -1.95 -1.03 5.69
N LEU A 29 -1.84 -0.02 6.55
CA LEU A 29 -2.90 0.40 7.47
C LEU A 29 -4.15 0.92 6.76
N PHE A 30 -3.97 1.61 5.64
CA PHE A 30 -5.04 2.25 4.87
C PHE A 30 -5.52 1.39 3.69
N SER A 31 -5.10 0.12 3.61
CA SER A 31 -5.50 -0.80 2.53
C SER A 31 -7.02 -0.93 2.41
N ILE A 32 -7.49 -1.15 1.17
CA ILE A 32 -8.91 -1.35 0.86
C ILE A 32 -9.13 -2.70 0.16
N GLY A 33 -10.34 -3.24 0.28
CA GLY A 33 -10.72 -4.47 -0.39
C GLY A 33 -12.20 -4.79 -0.25
N ASN A 34 -12.70 -5.66 -1.12
CA ASN A 34 -14.12 -6.03 -1.22
C ASN A 34 -14.36 -7.55 -1.20
N GLY A 35 -13.37 -8.31 -0.72
CA GLY A 35 -13.40 -9.78 -0.70
C GLY A 35 -13.06 -10.45 -2.04
N ARG A 36 -13.32 -9.79 -3.18
CA ARG A 36 -12.90 -10.29 -4.51
C ARG A 36 -11.52 -9.77 -4.92
N MET A 37 -11.21 -8.54 -4.54
CA MET A 37 -9.92 -7.89 -4.77
C MET A 37 -9.57 -7.00 -3.59
N GLY A 38 -8.30 -6.67 -3.48
CA GLY A 38 -7.79 -5.73 -2.48
C GLY A 38 -6.48 -5.12 -2.93
N GLN A 39 -6.15 -3.97 -2.38
CA GLN A 39 -4.90 -3.28 -2.66
C GLN A 39 -4.40 -2.57 -1.41
N ARG A 40 -3.08 -2.38 -1.37
CA ARG A 40 -2.45 -1.47 -0.41
C ARG A 40 -2.83 -0.04 -0.76
N ALA A 41 -2.75 0.86 0.22
CA ALA A 41 -2.90 2.30 0.00
C ALA A 41 -1.63 2.90 -0.61
N ASN A 42 -1.18 2.31 -1.72
CA ASN A 42 -0.12 2.86 -2.56
C ASN A 42 -0.59 4.21 -3.14
N PHE A 43 0.35 5.10 -3.42
CA PHE A 43 0.04 6.29 -4.18
C PHE A 43 -0.29 5.94 -5.63
N GLU A 44 -1.29 6.62 -6.15
CA GLU A 44 -1.74 6.49 -7.53
C GLU A 44 -0.73 7.16 -8.47
N GLU A 45 -0.18 8.30 -8.07
CA GLU A 45 0.92 9.01 -8.74
C GLU A 45 2.29 8.36 -8.50
N THR A 46 3.29 8.89 -9.19
CA THR A 46 4.70 8.51 -9.03
C THR A 46 5.14 8.68 -7.56
N TYR A 47 5.75 7.64 -7.02
CA TYR A 47 6.41 7.68 -5.72
C TYR A 47 7.72 6.90 -5.77
N THR A 48 8.84 7.60 -5.60
CA THR A 48 10.17 7.00 -5.76
C THR A 48 10.78 6.50 -4.45
N GLY A 49 10.07 6.69 -3.33
CA GLY A 49 10.52 6.31 -1.99
C GLY A 49 10.32 4.83 -1.67
N GLU A 50 10.62 4.46 -0.42
CA GLU A 50 10.35 3.10 0.07
C GLU A 50 8.84 2.81 0.07
N SER A 51 8.43 1.82 -0.71
CA SER A 51 7.04 1.43 -0.94
C SER A 51 6.97 -0.06 -1.25
N LEU A 52 5.82 -0.67 -0.98
CA LEU A 52 5.49 -2.00 -1.45
C LEU A 52 4.22 -1.91 -2.30
N GLN A 53 4.37 -1.86 -3.63
CA GLN A 53 3.22 -1.94 -4.55
C GLN A 53 2.47 -3.26 -4.34
N GLY A 54 1.15 -3.19 -4.12
CA GLY A 54 0.35 -4.38 -3.85
C GLY A 54 -1.09 -4.23 -4.30
N SER A 55 -1.46 -5.00 -5.33
CA SER A 55 -2.82 -5.21 -5.80
C SER A 55 -3.04 -6.71 -5.91
N TYR A 56 -4.20 -7.22 -5.48
CA TYR A 56 -4.41 -8.66 -5.33
C TYR A 56 -5.83 -9.03 -5.76
N ILE A 57 -5.96 -10.16 -6.46
CA ILE A 57 -7.24 -10.72 -6.90
C ILE A 57 -7.44 -12.09 -6.24
N ALA A 58 -8.56 -12.25 -5.53
CA ALA A 58 -8.88 -13.49 -4.82
C ALA A 58 -8.92 -14.69 -5.78
N GLY A 59 -8.25 -15.77 -5.39
CA GLY A 59 -8.15 -17.00 -6.19
C GLY A 59 -7.10 -16.96 -7.31
N VAL A 60 -6.43 -15.83 -7.54
CA VAL A 60 -5.28 -15.75 -8.46
C VAL A 60 -4.00 -15.93 -7.65
N TYR A 61 -3.32 -17.06 -7.86
CA TYR A 61 -2.09 -17.39 -7.16
C TYR A 61 -1.08 -18.04 -8.10
N TYR A 62 0.16 -18.10 -7.65
CA TYR A 62 1.23 -18.79 -8.35
C TYR A 62 1.84 -19.88 -7.47
N PRO A 63 1.99 -21.11 -7.98
CA PRO A 63 2.69 -22.19 -7.29
C PRO A 63 4.20 -21.98 -7.43
N ASP A 64 4.76 -21.10 -6.61
CA ASP A 64 6.19 -20.80 -6.66
C ASP A 64 7.01 -22.01 -6.16
N LYS A 65 8.08 -22.38 -6.86
CA LYS A 65 8.84 -23.59 -6.55
C LYS A 65 9.41 -23.51 -5.14
N THR A 66 9.25 -24.59 -4.37
CA THR A 66 9.75 -24.66 -3.00
C THR A 66 11.26 -24.42 -2.97
N ARG A 67 11.69 -23.43 -2.18
CA ARG A 67 13.09 -23.11 -1.90
C ARG A 67 13.33 -23.33 -0.40
N VAL A 68 14.18 -24.30 -0.09
CA VAL A 68 14.55 -24.68 1.28
C VAL A 68 16.06 -24.87 1.37
N GLY A 69 16.63 -24.69 2.55
CA GLY A 69 18.06 -24.95 2.76
C GLY A 69 18.43 -26.42 2.50
N TRP A 70 17.62 -27.35 3.00
CA TRP A 70 17.79 -28.80 2.80
C TRP A 70 16.43 -29.47 2.62
N TRP A 71 16.32 -30.37 1.64
CA TRP A 71 15.07 -31.08 1.35
C TRP A 71 14.74 -32.14 2.42
N LYS A 72 13.45 -32.37 2.65
CA LYS A 72 12.92 -33.42 3.54
C LYS A 72 11.76 -34.15 2.87
N ASN A 73 11.59 -35.43 3.19
CA ASN A 73 10.45 -36.21 2.71
C ASN A 73 9.14 -35.61 3.22
N GLY A 74 8.19 -35.41 2.31
CA GLY A 74 6.89 -34.79 2.61
C GLY A 74 6.84 -33.26 2.37
N TYR A 75 7.94 -32.62 1.98
CA TYR A 75 7.88 -31.21 1.55
C TYR A 75 7.05 -31.03 0.28
N PRO A 76 6.21 -29.99 0.21
CA PRO A 76 5.45 -29.68 -0.98
C PRO A 76 6.40 -29.22 -2.09
N GLU A 77 6.01 -29.49 -3.34
CA GLU A 77 6.80 -29.09 -4.52
C GLU A 77 6.76 -27.56 -4.75
N TYR A 78 5.72 -26.89 -4.24
CA TYR A 78 5.51 -25.46 -4.40
C TYR A 78 4.91 -24.81 -3.15
N PHE A 79 5.10 -23.49 -3.06
CA PHE A 79 4.49 -22.59 -2.10
C PHE A 79 3.53 -21.66 -2.84
N ALA A 80 2.23 -21.82 -2.59
CA ALA A 80 1.22 -20.97 -3.22
C ALA A 80 1.28 -19.55 -2.67
N LYS A 81 1.45 -18.56 -3.55
CA LYS A 81 1.46 -17.13 -3.20
C LYS A 81 0.40 -16.41 -4.00
N VAL A 82 -0.39 -15.55 -3.35
CA VAL A 82 -1.20 -14.57 -4.08
C VAL A 82 -0.24 -13.60 -4.76
N LEU A 83 -0.38 -13.48 -6.08
CA LEU A 83 0.49 -12.62 -6.87
C LEU A 83 0.09 -11.16 -6.68
N ASN A 84 1.09 -10.27 -6.70
CA ASN A 84 0.84 -8.88 -7.02
C ASN A 84 0.31 -8.82 -8.46
N SER A 85 -0.92 -8.36 -8.64
CA SER A 85 -1.56 -8.21 -9.94
C SER A 85 -1.07 -6.94 -10.65
N CYS A 86 -1.62 -6.68 -11.83
CA CYS A 86 -1.39 -5.42 -12.53
C CYS A 86 -1.76 -4.22 -11.64
N ASN A 87 -0.96 -3.17 -11.68
CA ASN A 87 -1.33 -1.88 -11.08
C ASN A 87 -2.41 -1.22 -11.94
N TRP A 88 -3.61 -1.07 -11.39
CA TRP A 88 -4.76 -0.45 -12.06
C TRP A 88 -5.10 0.96 -11.57
N ILE A 89 -4.42 1.45 -10.53
CA ILE A 89 -4.63 2.81 -10.00
C ILE A 89 -3.60 3.82 -10.50
N GLY A 90 -2.52 3.35 -11.14
CA GLY A 90 -1.42 4.19 -11.57
C GLY A 90 -1.84 5.32 -12.50
N ILE A 91 -1.52 6.56 -12.11
CA ILE A 91 -1.66 7.78 -12.90
C ILE A 91 -0.33 8.54 -12.91
N GLN A 92 -0.16 9.45 -13.86
CA GLN A 92 0.96 10.38 -13.87
C GLN A 92 0.41 11.79 -13.71
N VAL A 93 0.91 12.51 -12.70
CA VAL A 93 0.52 13.88 -12.41
C VAL A 93 1.73 14.77 -12.63
N LYS A 94 1.54 15.83 -13.42
CA LYS A 94 2.58 16.83 -13.67
C LYS A 94 2.01 18.23 -13.52
N VAL A 95 2.80 19.13 -12.94
CA VAL A 95 2.49 20.57 -12.84
C VAL A 95 3.65 21.31 -13.49
N ASP A 96 3.36 22.13 -14.51
CA ASP A 96 4.38 22.84 -15.31
C ASP A 96 5.51 21.95 -15.86
N GLY A 97 5.19 20.68 -16.12
CA GLY A 97 6.13 19.67 -16.61
C GLY A 97 6.91 18.93 -15.52
N GLU A 98 6.85 19.38 -14.27
CA GLU A 98 7.44 18.70 -13.11
C GLU A 98 6.54 17.56 -12.64
N GLU A 99 7.13 16.38 -12.40
CA GLU A 99 6.39 15.20 -11.95
C GLU A 99 6.10 15.27 -10.45
N LEU A 100 4.85 15.01 -10.06
CA LEU A 100 4.46 14.94 -8.66
C LEU A 100 5.03 13.65 -8.04
N ASP A 101 5.93 13.83 -7.08
CA ASP A 101 6.48 12.74 -6.27
C ASP A 101 6.72 13.23 -4.83
N LEU A 102 5.94 12.71 -3.89
CA LEU A 102 6.00 13.09 -2.47
C LEU A 102 7.31 12.67 -1.78
N ASN A 103 8.10 11.78 -2.38
CA ASN A 103 9.42 11.41 -1.85
C ASN A 103 10.47 12.48 -2.13
N THR A 104 10.41 13.12 -3.29
CA THR A 104 11.40 14.09 -3.77
C THR A 104 10.95 15.54 -3.63
N SER A 105 9.67 15.76 -3.34
CA SER A 105 9.10 17.09 -3.08
C SER A 105 9.86 17.78 -1.93
N PRO A 106 10.34 19.02 -2.13
CA PRO A 106 11.11 19.73 -1.10
C PRO A 106 10.24 20.14 0.10
N GLU A 107 8.96 20.40 -0.14
CA GLU A 107 7.98 20.79 0.86
C GLU A 107 6.61 20.19 0.53
N ILE A 108 5.89 19.78 1.57
CA ILE A 108 4.49 19.39 1.49
C ILE A 108 3.73 20.28 2.48
N ALA A 109 3.05 21.29 1.97
CA ALA A 109 2.39 22.32 2.78
C ALA A 109 1.28 21.76 3.68
N SER A 110 0.53 20.78 3.18
CA SER A 110 -0.51 20.07 3.92
C SER A 110 -0.60 18.63 3.43
N PHE A 111 -0.88 17.70 4.35
CA PHE A 111 -1.13 16.32 4.00
C PHE A 111 -2.27 15.78 4.86
N TYR A 112 -3.24 15.15 4.24
CA TYR A 112 -4.30 14.46 4.95
C TYR A 112 -4.60 13.13 4.27
N ARG A 113 -4.73 12.07 5.05
CA ARG A 113 -5.21 10.76 4.60
C ARG A 113 -6.23 10.24 5.60
N GLU A 114 -7.39 9.81 5.10
CA GLU A 114 -8.40 9.14 5.92
C GLU A 114 -8.81 7.81 5.29
N LEU A 115 -8.98 6.79 6.13
CA LEU A 115 -9.78 5.62 5.80
C LEU A 115 -11.06 5.68 6.63
N ASP A 116 -12.19 5.89 5.96
CA ASP A 116 -13.51 5.78 6.56
C ASP A 116 -13.95 4.31 6.57
N MET A 117 -14.00 3.73 7.76
CA MET A 117 -14.34 2.31 7.95
C MET A 117 -15.83 2.04 7.84
N GLN A 118 -16.68 3.07 7.96
CA GLN A 118 -18.13 2.92 7.84
C GLN A 118 -18.54 2.83 6.37
N SER A 119 -17.93 3.64 5.50
CA SER A 119 -18.21 3.61 4.05
C SER A 119 -17.20 2.80 3.24
N GLY A 120 -16.05 2.42 3.81
CA GLY A 120 -14.96 1.76 3.10
C GLY A 120 -14.22 2.69 2.12
N LEU A 121 -14.14 3.98 2.43
CA LEU A 121 -13.59 5.00 1.53
C LEU A 121 -12.22 5.48 2.00
N LEU A 122 -11.22 5.34 1.13
CA LEU A 122 -9.89 5.95 1.31
C LEU A 122 -9.87 7.31 0.61
N LYS A 123 -9.44 8.36 1.32
CA LYS A 123 -9.21 9.68 0.74
C LYS A 123 -7.84 10.22 1.10
N ARG A 124 -7.32 11.07 0.22
CA ARG A 124 -6.08 11.82 0.43
C ARG A 124 -6.18 13.22 -0.19
N SER A 125 -5.59 14.22 0.48
CA SER A 125 -5.52 15.62 0.02
C SER A 125 -4.29 16.33 0.56
#